data_AF-A0A520K2N5-F1
#
_entry.id   AF-A0A520K2N5-F1
#
_cell.length_a   1.000
_cell.length_b   1.000
_cell.length_c   1.000
_cell.angle_alpha   90.00
_cell.angle_beta   90.00
_cell.angle_gamma   90.00
#
_symmetry.space_group_name_H-M   'P 1'
#
loop_
_entity.id
_entity.type
_entity.pdbx_description
1 polymer ?
#
loop_
_entity_poly.entity_id
_entity_poly.type
_entity_poly.pdbx_seq_one_letter_code
_entity_poly.pdbx_strand_id
1 'polypeptide(L)'
;MIEAIRRVGEYAQKEGRSELLNIFIENPNKTGRYKRVLLVVLNEVNGDYAFSRVELEDFKGEGYEKYLYKLGSKRGTDVTPTSKVAGNIETTFQIKFLKWFENDAEYVLSEEEKERIRKMREAIEAQKDLILSELKEKSSQMKKGENAIITLGIEKDGDTHYIADFPVFQNILLQKGKEKYYYQKSKGLSVGKNSTCSVCKEKKEEVYGLAVPWTFHTFDKPGFIAGGFNFADSWKNTPVCFDCATCLELGRKYVEEKLDFDFYGFRYLFIPKLTVKGDYDEILNILEDYKKEVKLNREVRSQITSDENEILRHVAKERNFFNNNFLFYKIEQSAFRILLFIEGVLPSRLNA
;
A
#
# COMPACT_ATOMS: atom_id res chain seq x y z
N MET A 1 -3.39 -14.76 -16.12
CA MET A 1 -2.86 -14.19 -14.85
C MET A 1 -3.51 -12.87 -14.43
N ILE A 2 -3.30 -11.75 -15.14
CA ILE A 2 -3.66 -10.38 -14.71
C ILE A 2 -5.14 -10.23 -14.33
N GLU A 3 -6.04 -10.78 -15.13
CA GLU A 3 -7.47 -10.76 -14.84
C GLU A 3 -7.82 -11.48 -13.53
N ALA A 4 -7.24 -12.66 -13.30
CA ALA A 4 -7.47 -13.44 -12.08
C ALA A 4 -6.98 -12.68 -10.84
N ILE A 5 -5.83 -12.03 -10.94
CA ILE A 5 -5.30 -11.16 -9.88
C ILE A 5 -6.24 -9.99 -9.61
N ARG A 6 -6.75 -9.33 -10.66
CA ARG A 6 -7.70 -8.22 -10.48
C ARG A 6 -8.93 -8.69 -9.67
N ARG A 7 -9.47 -9.87 -9.98
CA ARG A 7 -10.62 -10.44 -9.28
C ARG A 7 -10.32 -10.75 -7.81
N VAL A 8 -9.14 -11.31 -7.50
CA VAL A 8 -8.68 -11.47 -6.11
C VAL A 8 -8.60 -10.11 -5.40
N GLY A 9 -8.16 -9.07 -6.11
CA GLY A 9 -8.16 -7.71 -5.59
C GLY A 9 -9.55 -7.13 -5.31
N GLU A 10 -10.51 -7.36 -6.21
CA GLU A 10 -11.92 -6.98 -6.01
C GLU A 10 -12.50 -7.63 -4.75
N TYR A 11 -12.22 -8.92 -4.52
CA TYR A 11 -12.59 -9.60 -3.28
C TYR A 11 -11.94 -8.96 -2.05
N ALA A 12 -10.63 -8.77 -2.08
CA ALA A 12 -9.89 -8.16 -0.98
C ALA A 12 -10.41 -6.74 -0.65
N GLN A 13 -10.94 -6.02 -1.65
CA GLN A 13 -11.57 -4.71 -1.45
C GLN A 13 -12.95 -4.82 -0.78
N LYS A 14 -13.80 -5.77 -1.20
CA LYS A 14 -15.18 -5.94 -0.70
C LYS A 14 -15.27 -6.39 0.75
N GLU A 15 -14.37 -7.27 1.19
CA GLU A 15 -14.32 -7.82 2.55
C GLU A 15 -13.98 -6.79 3.65
N GLY A 16 -14.03 -5.47 3.35
CA GLY A 16 -13.64 -4.40 4.26
C GLY A 16 -12.14 -4.37 4.56
N ARG A 17 -11.33 -5.15 3.83
CA ARG A 17 -9.90 -5.34 4.14
C ARG A 17 -9.01 -4.25 3.55
N SER A 18 -9.56 -3.31 2.79
CA SER A 18 -8.87 -2.09 2.36
C SER A 18 -9.87 -1.06 1.82
N GLU A 19 -10.09 0.05 2.53
CA GLU A 19 -10.48 1.29 1.85
C GLU A 19 -9.41 1.61 0.79
N LEU A 20 -9.80 2.22 -0.33
CA LEU A 20 -8.88 2.57 -1.43
C LEU A 20 -7.61 3.27 -0.91
N LEU A 21 -7.76 4.10 0.12
CA LEU A 21 -6.70 4.82 0.79
C LEU A 21 -5.68 3.89 1.47
N ASN A 22 -6.14 2.80 2.10
CA ASN A 22 -5.31 1.85 2.85
C ASN A 22 -4.29 1.12 1.97
N ILE A 23 -4.51 1.06 0.65
CA ILE A 23 -3.54 0.53 -0.32
C ILE A 23 -2.24 1.35 -0.31
N PHE A 24 -2.37 2.66 -0.09
CA PHE A 24 -1.25 3.59 -0.16
C PHE A 24 -0.62 3.86 1.21
N ILE A 25 -1.27 3.46 2.31
CA ILE A 25 -0.74 3.59 3.67
C ILE A 25 0.25 2.44 3.97
N GLU A 26 1.39 2.78 4.55
CA GLU A 26 2.36 1.83 5.09
C GLU A 26 2.21 1.73 6.60
N ASN A 27 2.45 0.54 7.17
CA ASN A 27 2.62 0.41 8.61
C ASN A 27 4.01 0.93 9.01
N PRO A 28 4.12 2.07 9.74
CA PRO A 28 5.40 2.62 10.14
C PRO A 28 6.16 1.71 11.11
N ASN A 29 5.45 0.84 11.84
CA ASN A 29 6.00 -0.09 12.82
C ASN A 29 6.16 -1.52 12.30
N LYS A 30 6.37 -1.71 10.98
CA LYS A 30 6.60 -3.05 10.40
C LYS A 30 7.74 -3.84 11.08
N THR A 31 8.73 -3.17 11.67
CA THR A 31 9.88 -3.79 12.35
C THR A 31 9.69 -3.98 13.87
N GLY A 32 8.57 -3.52 14.45
CA GLY A 32 8.33 -3.55 15.90
C GLY A 32 9.12 -2.54 16.73
N ARG A 33 9.90 -1.65 16.10
CA ARG A 33 10.73 -0.64 16.79
C ARG A 33 10.02 0.69 17.05
N TYR A 34 9.00 1.03 16.27
CA TYR A 34 8.28 2.30 16.35
C TYR A 34 7.09 2.14 17.29
N LYS A 35 7.33 2.27 18.59
CA LYS A 35 6.37 1.96 19.64
C LYS A 35 5.64 3.19 20.19
N ARG A 36 6.06 4.39 19.79
CA ARG A 36 5.51 5.66 20.30
C ARG A 36 5.05 6.57 19.17
N VAL A 37 4.17 7.50 19.50
CA VAL A 37 3.70 8.56 18.60
C VAL A 37 3.90 9.89 19.29
N LEU A 38 4.61 10.79 18.62
CA LEU A 38 4.75 12.20 18.98
C LEU A 38 3.71 12.97 18.16
N LEU A 39 2.61 13.33 18.80
CA LEU A 39 1.50 14.03 18.17
C LEU A 39 1.67 15.53 18.41
N VAL A 40 1.93 16.30 17.35
CA VAL A 40 1.90 17.76 17.41
C VAL A 40 0.45 18.20 17.28
N VAL A 41 -0.13 18.75 18.34
CA VAL A 41 -1.56 19.11 18.38
C VAL A 41 -1.73 20.60 18.09
N LEU A 42 -2.58 20.91 17.13
CA LEU A 42 -3.09 22.26 16.88
C LEU A 42 -4.54 22.36 17.34
N ASN A 43 -4.93 23.47 17.95
CA ASN A 43 -6.35 23.78 18.21
C ASN A 43 -6.92 24.52 17.00
N GLU A 44 -8.06 24.03 16.47
CA GLU A 44 -8.83 24.72 15.43
C GLU A 44 -9.95 25.54 16.08
N VAL A 45 -9.95 26.86 15.85
CA VAL A 45 -11.06 27.74 16.27
C VAL A 45 -11.46 28.61 15.08
N ASN A 46 -12.70 28.49 14.62
CA ASN A 46 -13.23 29.24 13.47
C ASN A 46 -12.36 29.15 12.19
N GLY A 47 -11.67 28.03 11.97
CA GLY A 47 -10.80 27.81 10.82
C GLY A 47 -9.41 28.45 10.93
N ASP A 48 -9.05 29.01 12.08
CA ASP A 48 -7.68 29.38 12.44
C ASP A 48 -7.05 28.32 13.35
N TYR A 49 -5.72 28.24 13.32
CA TYR A 49 -4.96 27.22 14.04
C TYR A 49 -3.97 27.87 15.01
N ALA A 50 -3.82 27.27 16.19
CA ALA A 50 -2.79 27.62 17.14
C ALA A 50 -2.15 26.36 17.70
N PHE A 51 -0.83 26.37 17.94
CA PHE A 51 -0.19 25.25 18.63
C PHE A 51 -0.75 25.11 20.05
N SER A 52 -1.04 23.86 20.42
CA SER A 52 -1.65 23.49 21.71
C SER A 52 -0.63 22.81 22.61
N ARG A 53 -0.08 21.67 22.16
CA ARG A 53 0.85 20.82 22.91
C ARG A 53 1.45 19.73 22.02
N VAL A 54 2.49 19.06 22.52
CA VAL A 54 2.94 17.76 22.03
C VAL A 54 2.46 16.65 22.95
N GLU A 55 1.75 15.67 22.40
CA GLU A 55 1.38 14.45 23.12
C GLU A 55 2.31 13.27 22.79
N LEU A 56 2.51 12.40 23.76
CA LEU A 56 3.27 11.16 23.60
C LEU A 56 2.35 9.97 23.85
N GLU A 57 1.95 9.29 22.77
CA GLU A 57 1.08 8.12 22.82
C GLU A 57 1.86 6.81 22.61
N ASP A 58 1.24 5.70 23.01
CA ASP A 58 1.63 4.37 22.56
C ASP A 58 1.15 4.12 21.12
N PHE A 59 2.04 3.60 20.29
CA PHE A 59 1.69 3.16 18.95
C PHE A 59 0.84 1.90 19.04
N LYS A 60 -0.42 2.01 18.61
CA LYS A 60 -1.32 0.86 18.49
C LYS A 60 -1.10 0.18 17.14
N GLY A 61 -0.85 -1.12 17.17
CA GLY A 61 -0.63 -1.92 15.96
C GLY A 61 -1.85 -1.97 15.04
N GLU A 62 -3.05 -1.91 15.62
CA GLU A 62 -4.32 -1.73 14.92
C GLU A 62 -4.68 -0.23 14.88
N GLY A 63 -5.22 0.24 13.75
CA GLY A 63 -5.61 1.65 13.58
C GLY A 63 -4.45 2.58 13.21
N TYR A 64 -3.34 2.06 12.69
CA TYR A 64 -2.22 2.89 12.20
C TYR A 64 -2.59 3.71 10.96
N GLU A 65 -3.68 3.33 10.29
CA GLU A 65 -4.26 4.00 9.13
C GLU A 65 -4.56 5.47 9.43
N LYS A 66 -4.91 5.79 10.70
CA LYS A 66 -5.19 7.16 11.12
C LYS A 66 -4.01 8.14 10.94
N TYR A 67 -2.79 7.60 10.89
CA TYR A 67 -1.57 8.38 10.73
C TYR A 67 -1.20 8.63 9.26
N LEU A 68 -1.91 8.03 8.29
CA LEU A 68 -1.65 8.13 6.84
C LEU A 68 -0.16 8.01 6.45
N TYR A 69 0.64 7.22 7.18
CA TYR A 69 2.08 7.17 6.95
C TYR A 69 2.39 6.55 5.59
N LYS A 70 3.19 7.25 4.79
CA LYS A 70 3.74 6.72 3.54
C LYS A 70 5.12 7.30 3.29
N LEU A 71 6.11 6.41 3.21
CA LEU A 71 7.50 6.80 3.00
C LEU A 71 7.64 7.62 1.70
N GLY A 72 8.27 8.79 1.80
CA GLY A 72 8.63 9.60 0.65
C GLY A 72 10.09 9.43 0.25
N SER A 73 10.68 10.48 -0.30
CA SER A 73 12.06 10.43 -0.76
C SER A 73 13.05 10.42 0.41
N LYS A 74 14.19 9.74 0.26
CA LYS A 74 15.20 9.61 1.33
C LYS A 74 15.71 10.96 1.88
N ARG A 75 15.83 11.98 1.01
CA ARG A 75 16.35 13.31 1.35
C ARG A 75 15.27 14.42 1.37
N GLY A 76 14.03 14.09 1.07
CA GLY A 76 12.89 15.01 1.13
C GLY A 76 11.88 14.57 2.18
N THR A 77 10.67 15.08 2.12
CA THR A 77 9.60 14.76 3.06
C THR A 77 9.01 13.37 2.80
N ASP A 78 8.24 12.88 3.77
CA ASP A 78 7.31 11.78 3.51
C ASP A 78 6.06 12.32 2.77
N VAL A 79 5.15 11.44 2.33
CA VAL A 79 4.01 11.85 1.48
C VAL A 79 2.99 12.69 2.25
N THR A 80 2.82 12.41 3.54
CA THR A 80 1.95 13.11 4.49
C THR A 80 2.81 13.71 5.62
N PRO A 81 2.27 14.58 6.50
CA PRO A 81 3.03 15.12 7.63
C PRO A 81 3.21 14.09 8.76
N THR A 82 3.48 12.84 8.39
CA THR A 82 3.78 11.74 9.30
C THR A 82 5.12 11.13 8.92
N SER A 83 6.06 11.07 9.87
CA SER A 83 7.41 10.55 9.60
C SER A 83 7.96 9.71 10.74
N LYS A 84 8.80 8.75 10.37
CA LYS A 84 9.54 7.91 11.32
C LYS A 84 10.70 8.69 11.94
N VAL A 85 10.77 8.69 13.25
CA VAL A 85 11.86 9.27 14.04
C VAL A 85 12.82 8.15 14.45
N ALA A 86 13.90 7.97 13.70
CA ALA A 86 14.92 6.94 13.94
C ALA A 86 16.23 7.58 14.45
N GLY A 87 16.16 8.30 15.57
CA GLY A 87 17.29 9.00 16.16
C GLY A 87 16.98 10.46 16.47
N ASN A 88 17.55 11.38 15.71
CA ASN A 88 17.47 12.82 15.99
C ASN A 88 16.08 13.40 15.65
N ILE A 89 15.29 13.69 16.68
CA ILE A 89 13.96 14.31 16.56
C ILE A 89 14.01 15.69 15.90
N GLU A 90 15.05 16.48 16.14
CA GLU A 90 15.19 17.82 15.56
C GLU A 90 15.36 17.75 14.04
N THR A 91 16.20 16.83 13.57
CA THR A 91 16.38 16.60 12.13
C THR A 91 15.09 16.13 11.47
N THR A 92 14.36 15.21 12.09
CA THR A 92 13.07 14.74 11.55
C THR A 92 12.04 15.88 11.57
N PHE A 93 11.95 16.65 12.65
CA PHE A 93 11.03 17.78 12.74
C PHE A 93 11.29 18.82 11.65
N GLN A 94 12.54 19.25 11.46
CA GLN A 94 12.88 20.27 10.48
C GLN A 94 12.77 19.78 9.02
N ILE A 95 13.40 18.64 8.70
CA ILE A 95 13.58 18.20 7.30
C ILE A 95 12.37 17.43 6.77
N LYS A 96 11.61 16.77 7.66
CA LYS A 96 10.46 15.96 7.27
C LYS A 96 9.14 16.62 7.60
N PHE A 97 8.92 16.98 8.86
CA PHE A 97 7.62 17.45 9.34
C PHE A 97 7.33 18.90 8.92
N LEU A 98 8.17 19.86 9.32
CA LEU A 98 8.01 21.28 8.97
C LEU A 98 8.03 21.50 7.46
N LYS A 99 9.07 20.97 6.81
CA LYS A 99 9.25 21.09 5.37
C LYS A 99 8.07 20.51 4.56
N TRP A 100 7.30 19.58 5.11
CA TRP A 100 6.12 19.06 4.42
C TRP A 100 5.08 20.16 4.15
N PHE A 101 4.90 21.08 5.11
CA PHE A 101 3.96 22.20 4.97
C PHE A 101 4.45 23.28 3.99
N GLU A 102 5.72 23.23 3.56
CA GLU A 102 6.28 24.14 2.55
C GLU A 102 6.04 23.65 1.11
N ASN A 103 5.57 22.41 0.91
CA ASN A 103 5.47 21.76 -0.38
C ASN A 103 4.06 21.86 -1.02
N ASP A 104 3.26 22.88 -0.67
CA ASP A 104 1.89 23.05 -1.17
C ASP A 104 1.78 23.06 -2.71
N ALA A 105 2.78 23.63 -3.40
CA ALA A 105 2.88 23.64 -4.85
C ALA A 105 3.05 22.26 -5.51
N GLU A 106 3.38 21.21 -4.75
CA GLU A 106 3.55 19.84 -5.27
C GLU A 106 2.22 19.07 -5.40
N TYR A 107 1.11 19.62 -4.90
CA TYR A 107 -0.17 18.95 -4.78
C TYR A 107 -1.27 19.71 -5.55
N VAL A 108 -2.22 18.97 -6.12
CA VAL A 108 -3.40 19.57 -6.76
C VAL A 108 -4.45 19.77 -5.67
N LEU A 109 -4.46 20.97 -5.08
CA LEU A 109 -5.35 21.34 -3.98
C LEU A 109 -6.32 22.44 -4.42
N SER A 110 -7.54 22.41 -3.88
CA SER A 110 -8.47 23.55 -3.96
C SER A 110 -7.92 24.75 -3.18
N GLU A 111 -8.41 25.95 -3.46
CA GLU A 111 -7.97 27.16 -2.75
C GLU A 111 -8.28 27.09 -1.25
N GLU A 112 -9.37 26.44 -0.85
CA GLU A 112 -9.71 26.20 0.56
C GLU A 112 -8.70 25.25 1.23
N GLU A 113 -8.32 24.16 0.56
CA GLU A 113 -7.33 23.21 1.06
C GLU A 113 -5.94 23.86 1.18
N LYS A 114 -5.54 24.69 0.20
CA LYS A 114 -4.29 25.45 0.26
C LYS A 114 -4.29 26.41 1.44
N GLU A 115 -5.35 27.19 1.63
CA GLU A 115 -5.44 28.13 2.74
C GLU A 115 -5.41 27.39 4.08
N ARG A 116 -6.08 26.24 4.19
CA ARG A 116 -6.03 25.39 5.39
C ARG A 116 -4.61 24.94 5.72
N ILE A 117 -3.86 24.40 4.75
CA ILE A 117 -2.45 24.01 4.96
C ILE A 117 -1.58 25.23 5.31
N ARG A 118 -1.80 26.37 4.64
CA ARG A 118 -1.08 27.63 4.89
C ARG A 118 -1.25 28.10 6.34
N LYS A 119 -2.48 28.10 6.86
CA LYS A 119 -2.74 28.49 8.25
C LYS A 119 -2.13 27.52 9.26
N MET A 120 -2.18 26.20 9.00
CA MET A 120 -1.48 25.21 9.84
C MET A 120 0.03 25.47 9.85
N ARG A 121 0.61 25.74 8.69
CA ARG A 121 2.01 26.09 8.54
C ARG A 121 2.38 27.31 9.38
N GLU A 122 1.62 28.40 9.28
CA GLU A 122 1.85 29.63 10.04
C GLU A 122 1.80 29.38 11.55
N ALA A 123 0.81 28.60 12.02
CA ALA A 123 0.68 28.24 13.43
C ALA A 123 1.89 27.45 13.95
N ILE A 124 2.39 26.50 13.14
CA ILE A 124 3.55 25.66 13.47
C ILE A 124 4.84 26.50 13.42
N GLU A 125 5.03 27.32 12.38
CA GLU A 125 6.24 28.15 12.21
C GLU A 125 6.37 29.19 13.33
N ALA A 126 5.26 29.82 13.73
CA ALA A 126 5.23 30.82 14.79
C ALA A 126 5.69 30.27 16.15
N GLN A 127 5.49 28.97 16.39
CA GLN A 127 5.85 28.30 17.66
C GLN A 127 6.88 27.18 17.50
N LYS A 128 7.64 27.17 16.39
CA LYS A 128 8.56 26.07 16.04
C LYS A 128 9.55 25.69 17.15
N ASP A 129 10.07 26.68 17.88
CA ASP A 129 11.08 26.46 18.92
C ASP A 129 10.47 25.83 20.18
N LEU A 130 9.23 26.23 20.52
CA LEU A 130 8.45 25.62 21.60
C LEU A 130 8.08 24.18 21.25
N ILE A 131 7.56 23.95 20.04
CA ILE A 131 7.23 22.61 19.53
C ILE A 131 8.46 21.70 19.59
N LEU A 132 9.61 22.18 19.13
CA LEU A 132 10.86 21.42 19.17
C LEU A 132 11.30 21.09 20.61
N SER A 133 11.14 22.05 21.54
CA SER A 133 11.44 21.84 22.96
C SER A 133 10.56 20.74 23.54
N GLU A 134 9.24 20.80 23.33
CA GLU A 134 8.30 19.78 23.82
C GLU A 134 8.54 18.41 23.16
N LEU A 135 8.82 18.37 21.86
CA LEU A 135 9.20 17.13 21.16
C LEU A 135 10.45 16.49 21.78
N LYS A 136 11.47 17.30 22.13
CA LYS A 136 12.68 16.81 22.81
C LYS A 136 12.36 16.30 24.22
N GLU A 137 11.53 17.02 24.97
CA GLU A 137 11.08 16.62 26.30
C GLU A 137 10.34 15.26 26.24
N LYS A 138 9.31 15.14 25.40
CA LYS A 138 8.55 13.89 25.23
C LYS A 138 9.40 12.75 24.70
N SER A 139 10.31 13.01 23.76
CA SER A 139 11.25 12.00 23.25
C SER A 139 12.17 11.46 24.36
N SER A 140 12.57 12.30 25.33
CA SER A 140 13.40 11.87 26.47
C SER A 140 12.69 10.92 27.45
N GLN A 141 11.35 10.91 27.43
CA GLN A 141 10.52 10.04 28.27
C GLN A 141 10.36 8.62 27.69
N MET A 142 10.80 8.39 26.45
CA MET A 142 10.71 7.08 25.78
C MET A 142 11.75 6.10 26.33
N LYS A 143 11.44 4.80 26.31
CA LYS A 143 12.40 3.79 26.78
C LYS A 143 13.54 3.63 25.78
N LYS A 144 14.72 3.28 26.29
CA LYS A 144 15.90 3.02 25.45
C LYS A 144 15.60 1.93 24.41
N GLY A 145 15.83 2.25 23.14
CA GLY A 145 15.57 1.34 22.01
C GLY A 145 14.16 1.46 21.40
N GLU A 146 13.29 2.29 21.96
CA GLU A 146 12.03 2.66 21.34
C GLU A 146 12.24 3.82 20.36
N ASN A 147 11.61 3.71 19.19
CA ASN A 147 11.50 4.80 18.23
C ASN A 147 10.06 5.32 18.23
N ALA A 148 9.88 6.53 17.69
CA ALA A 148 8.58 7.15 17.51
C ALA A 148 8.28 7.44 16.04
N ILE A 149 7.01 7.65 15.73
CA ILE A 149 6.62 8.50 14.60
C ILE A 149 6.31 9.90 15.11
N ILE A 150 6.46 10.92 14.27
CA ILE A 150 5.89 12.25 14.47
C ILE A 150 4.71 12.41 13.51
N THR A 151 3.61 13.00 13.98
CA THR A 151 2.42 13.29 13.16
C THR A 151 1.67 14.52 13.69
N LEU A 152 0.64 14.96 12.96
CA LEU A 152 -0.20 16.09 13.30
C LEU A 152 -1.55 15.60 13.88
N GLY A 153 -2.02 16.27 14.93
CA GLY A 153 -3.37 16.16 15.45
C GLY A 153 -4.05 17.53 15.45
N ILE A 154 -5.37 17.55 15.30
CA ILE A 154 -6.18 18.77 15.31
C ILE A 154 -7.27 18.60 16.34
N GLU A 155 -7.24 19.42 17.37
CA GLU A 155 -8.26 19.47 18.42
C GLU A 155 -9.38 20.40 17.97
N LYS A 156 -10.60 19.86 17.89
CA LYS A 156 -11.82 20.56 17.49
C LYS A 156 -12.99 20.05 18.32
N ASP A 157 -13.81 20.96 18.83
CA ASP A 157 -15.01 20.65 19.61
C ASP A 157 -14.77 19.74 20.84
N GLY A 158 -13.55 19.76 21.38
CA GLY A 158 -13.14 18.95 22.54
C GLY A 158 -12.56 17.57 22.19
N ASP A 159 -12.55 17.19 20.91
CA ASP A 159 -12.00 15.93 20.43
C ASP A 159 -10.72 16.16 19.62
N THR A 160 -9.76 15.22 19.72
CA THR A 160 -8.54 15.22 18.91
C THR A 160 -8.73 14.35 17.67
N HIS A 161 -8.70 14.98 16.51
CA HIS A 161 -8.76 14.35 15.20
C HIS A 161 -7.35 14.14 14.62
N TYR A 162 -7.12 13.01 13.97
CA TYR A 162 -5.86 12.72 13.29
C TYR A 162 -5.94 13.14 11.82
N ILE A 163 -4.79 13.19 11.13
CA ILE A 163 -4.77 13.60 9.72
C ILE A 163 -5.62 12.73 8.79
N ALA A 164 -5.91 11.48 9.14
CA ALA A 164 -6.85 10.67 8.37
C ALA A 164 -8.29 11.20 8.39
N ASP A 165 -8.68 12.00 9.38
CA ASP A 165 -10.04 12.55 9.49
C ASP A 165 -10.28 13.74 8.53
N PHE A 166 -9.22 14.23 7.86
CA PHE A 166 -9.30 15.41 7.01
C PHE A 166 -9.11 15.04 5.52
N PRO A 167 -10.09 15.37 4.65
CA PRO A 167 -10.04 15.04 3.23
C PRO A 167 -8.76 15.52 2.51
N VAL A 168 -8.21 16.68 2.90
CA VAL A 168 -6.99 17.24 2.29
C VAL A 168 -5.80 16.26 2.35
N PHE A 169 -5.56 15.60 3.49
CA PHE A 169 -4.44 14.67 3.62
C PHE A 169 -4.74 13.33 2.93
N GLN A 170 -6.00 12.88 2.93
CA GLN A 170 -6.42 11.70 2.16
C GLN A 170 -6.20 11.91 0.66
N ASN A 171 -6.61 13.08 0.14
CA ASN A 171 -6.45 13.48 -1.26
C ASN A 171 -4.98 13.54 -1.67
N ILE A 172 -4.13 14.15 -0.84
CA ILE A 172 -2.68 14.19 -1.08
C ILE A 172 -2.10 12.78 -1.17
N LEU A 173 -2.46 11.88 -0.24
CA LEU A 173 -1.97 10.51 -0.26
C LEU A 173 -2.44 9.75 -1.52
N LEU A 174 -3.69 9.92 -1.94
CA LEU A 174 -4.22 9.32 -3.17
C LEU A 174 -3.51 9.86 -4.42
N GLN A 175 -3.30 11.17 -4.51
CA GLN A 175 -2.61 11.79 -5.64
C GLN A 175 -1.19 11.26 -5.78
N LYS A 176 -0.39 11.31 -4.70
CA LYS A 176 0.98 10.78 -4.70
C LYS A 176 1.01 9.26 -4.87
N GLY A 177 0.04 8.56 -4.29
CA GLY A 177 -0.12 7.12 -4.44
C GLY A 177 -0.35 6.70 -5.90
N LYS A 178 -1.09 7.51 -6.67
CA LYS A 178 -1.39 7.29 -8.09
C LYS A 178 -0.18 7.54 -9.00
N GLU A 179 0.74 8.45 -8.64
CA GLU A 179 1.92 8.81 -9.46
C GLU A 179 2.73 7.59 -9.90
N LYS A 180 2.89 6.59 -9.03
CA LYS A 180 3.67 5.37 -9.34
C LYS A 180 3.16 4.60 -10.56
N TYR A 181 1.88 4.76 -10.91
CA TYR A 181 1.29 4.07 -12.05
C TYR A 181 1.63 4.72 -13.39
N TYR A 182 2.05 5.99 -13.40
CA TYR A 182 2.26 6.73 -14.64
C TYR A 182 3.55 7.53 -14.70
N TYR A 183 4.28 7.70 -13.59
CA TYR A 183 5.49 8.51 -13.54
C TYR A 183 6.69 7.71 -13.09
N GLN A 184 7.79 7.80 -13.85
CA GLN A 184 9.10 7.31 -13.46
C GLN A 184 10.11 8.46 -13.55
N LYS A 185 10.74 8.83 -12.43
CA LYS A 185 11.66 9.98 -12.37
C LYS A 185 12.74 10.01 -13.46
N SER A 186 13.25 8.83 -13.85
CA SER A 186 14.29 8.71 -14.87
C SER A 186 13.79 8.78 -16.32
N LYS A 187 12.48 8.65 -16.57
CA LYS A 187 11.92 8.51 -17.93
C LYS A 187 10.72 9.41 -18.23
N GLY A 188 10.09 10.00 -17.22
CA GLY A 188 8.96 10.92 -17.37
C GLY A 188 7.61 10.24 -17.16
N LEU A 189 6.59 10.75 -17.87
CA LEU A 189 5.18 10.38 -17.73
C LEU A 189 4.77 9.33 -18.79
N SER A 190 3.81 8.48 -18.46
CA SER A 190 3.21 7.47 -19.32
C SER A 190 1.71 7.37 -19.02
N VAL A 191 0.93 8.20 -19.73
CA VAL A 191 -0.52 8.33 -19.58
C VAL A 191 -1.17 8.28 -20.96
N GLY A 192 -2.10 7.36 -21.14
CA GLY A 192 -3.04 7.36 -22.26
C GLY A 192 -4.33 8.05 -21.86
N LYS A 193 -4.92 8.82 -22.79
CA LYS A 193 -6.21 9.47 -22.58
C LYS A 193 -7.31 8.80 -23.40
N ASN A 194 -8.55 8.78 -22.88
CA ASN A 194 -9.75 8.30 -23.58
C ASN A 194 -9.57 6.92 -24.26
N SER A 195 -8.91 6.01 -23.54
CA SER A 195 -8.41 4.74 -24.08
C SER A 195 -9.07 3.55 -23.38
N THR A 196 -9.09 2.40 -24.06
CA THR A 196 -9.64 1.17 -23.51
C THR A 196 -8.66 0.54 -22.53
N CYS A 197 -9.10 0.27 -21.30
CA CYS A 197 -8.31 -0.48 -20.34
C CYS A 197 -8.16 -1.94 -20.80
N SER A 198 -6.92 -2.42 -20.86
CA SER A 198 -6.59 -3.81 -21.20
C SER A 198 -7.09 -4.84 -20.20
N VAL A 199 -7.47 -4.43 -18.98
CA VAL A 199 -7.96 -5.32 -17.93
C VAL A 199 -9.48 -5.35 -17.86
N CYS A 200 -10.17 -4.22 -17.58
CA CYS A 200 -11.64 -4.21 -17.54
C CYS A 200 -12.32 -4.11 -18.91
N LYS A 201 -11.57 -3.81 -19.98
CA LYS A 201 -12.09 -3.63 -21.35
C LYS A 201 -13.03 -2.43 -21.52
N GLU A 202 -13.20 -1.60 -20.49
CA GLU A 202 -13.97 -0.36 -20.54
C GLU A 202 -13.12 0.79 -21.08
N LYS A 203 -13.78 1.76 -21.72
CA LYS A 203 -13.17 3.03 -22.10
C LYS A 203 -13.04 3.92 -20.87
N LYS A 204 -11.84 4.47 -20.65
CA LYS A 204 -11.52 5.27 -19.46
C LYS A 204 -10.85 6.57 -19.88
N GLU A 205 -11.08 7.63 -19.11
CA GLU A 205 -10.47 8.95 -19.35
C GLU A 205 -8.95 8.88 -19.29
N GLU A 206 -8.42 8.06 -18.38
CA GLU A 206 -7.00 7.83 -18.20
C GLU A 206 -6.68 6.34 -18.08
N VAL A 207 -5.56 5.95 -18.70
CA VAL A 207 -4.89 4.65 -18.52
C VAL A 207 -3.40 4.87 -18.33
N TYR A 208 -2.76 3.98 -17.59
CA TYR A 208 -1.38 4.15 -17.16
C TYR A 208 -0.50 2.98 -17.57
N GLY A 209 0.76 3.28 -17.89
CA GLY A 209 1.72 2.28 -18.35
C GLY A 209 2.39 1.47 -17.24
N LEU A 210 2.52 2.00 -16.02
CA LEU A 210 3.23 1.35 -14.89
C LEU A 210 2.28 0.73 -13.86
N ALA A 211 1.05 0.44 -14.27
CA ALA A 211 -0.01 -0.02 -13.39
C ALA A 211 0.02 -1.53 -13.07
N VAL A 212 0.85 -2.31 -13.76
CA VAL A 212 1.07 -3.72 -13.43
C VAL A 212 2.05 -3.79 -12.25
N PRO A 213 1.66 -4.34 -11.10
CA PRO A 213 2.42 -4.16 -9.88
C PRO A 213 3.58 -5.15 -9.72
N TRP A 214 4.16 -5.68 -10.79
CA TRP A 214 5.32 -6.59 -10.70
C TRP A 214 6.51 -6.09 -11.51
N THR A 215 7.72 -6.32 -10.98
CA THR A 215 8.98 -5.83 -11.57
C THR A 215 9.33 -6.45 -12.92
N PHE A 216 8.72 -7.59 -13.30
CA PHE A 216 8.92 -8.17 -14.63
C PHE A 216 8.25 -7.33 -15.73
N HIS A 217 7.26 -6.51 -15.36
CA HIS A 217 6.67 -5.50 -16.25
C HIS A 217 7.56 -4.27 -16.19
N THR A 218 8.55 -4.21 -17.07
CA THR A 218 9.56 -3.16 -17.10
C THR A 218 9.70 -2.55 -18.49
N PHE A 219 10.00 -1.26 -18.53
CA PHE A 219 10.32 -0.49 -19.73
C PHE A 219 11.80 -0.05 -19.74
N ASP A 220 12.68 -0.76 -19.03
CA ASP A 220 14.10 -0.39 -18.91
C ASP A 220 14.89 -0.56 -20.20
N LYS A 221 14.41 -1.41 -21.11
CA LYS A 221 15.00 -1.61 -22.43
C LYS A 221 14.09 -1.01 -23.49
N PRO A 222 14.64 -0.27 -24.48
CA PRO A 222 13.89 0.27 -25.61
C PRO A 222 12.94 -0.75 -26.25
N GLY A 223 13.43 -1.97 -26.52
CA GLY A 223 12.67 -3.05 -27.16
C GLY A 223 11.41 -3.52 -26.42
N PHE A 224 11.20 -3.09 -25.17
CA PHE A 224 9.98 -3.39 -24.41
C PHE A 224 8.89 -2.33 -24.58
N ILE A 225 9.08 -1.28 -25.38
CA ILE A 225 8.08 -0.21 -25.57
C ILE A 225 7.47 -0.29 -26.97
N ALA A 226 6.17 -0.54 -27.01
CA ALA A 226 5.36 -0.43 -28.21
C ALA A 226 5.22 1.06 -28.57
N GLY A 227 5.47 1.42 -29.84
CA GLY A 227 5.41 2.82 -30.29
C GLY A 227 6.76 3.49 -30.51
N GLY A 228 7.81 2.74 -30.86
CA GLY A 228 9.06 3.33 -31.33
C GLY A 228 10.02 3.76 -30.21
N PHE A 229 10.07 2.99 -29.12
CA PHE A 229 11.05 3.17 -28.04
C PHE A 229 10.88 4.43 -27.18
N ASN A 230 9.74 5.12 -27.30
CA ASN A 230 9.41 6.30 -26.52
C ASN A 230 8.71 5.92 -25.21
N PHE A 231 9.31 6.25 -24.05
CA PHE A 231 8.71 5.94 -22.75
C PHE A 231 7.32 6.55 -22.55
N ALA A 232 7.07 7.74 -23.11
CA ALA A 232 5.76 8.38 -23.02
C ALA A 232 4.63 7.56 -23.68
N ASP A 233 4.99 6.62 -24.55
CA ASP A 233 4.09 5.71 -25.24
C ASP A 233 3.97 4.33 -24.56
N SER A 234 4.70 4.08 -23.47
CA SER A 234 4.70 2.77 -22.78
C SER A 234 3.32 2.32 -22.26
N TRP A 235 2.38 3.27 -22.04
CA TRP A 235 0.99 2.96 -21.73
C TRP A 235 0.29 2.16 -22.83
N LYS A 236 0.75 2.23 -24.07
CA LYS A 236 0.19 1.46 -25.19
C LYS A 236 0.45 -0.04 -25.07
N ASN A 237 1.52 -0.44 -24.37
CA ASN A 237 1.82 -1.86 -24.13
C ASN A 237 0.79 -2.52 -23.21
N THR A 238 0.39 -1.81 -22.16
CA THR A 238 -0.50 -2.34 -21.13
C THR A 238 -1.31 -1.19 -20.54
N PRO A 239 -2.34 -0.70 -21.26
CA PRO A 239 -3.15 0.41 -20.77
C PRO A 239 -4.02 -0.09 -19.62
N VAL A 240 -3.83 0.42 -18.41
CA VAL A 240 -4.64 0.04 -17.24
C VAL A 240 -5.21 1.27 -16.54
N CYS A 241 -6.51 1.28 -16.25
CA CYS A 241 -7.13 2.39 -15.52
C CYS A 241 -6.85 2.33 -14.02
N PHE A 242 -7.17 3.39 -13.30
CA PHE A 242 -6.88 3.52 -11.86
C PHE A 242 -7.51 2.38 -11.04
N ASP A 243 -8.81 2.12 -11.23
CA ASP A 243 -9.54 1.07 -10.51
C ASP A 243 -8.91 -0.32 -10.71
N CYS A 244 -8.47 -0.61 -11.95
CA CYS A 244 -7.81 -1.88 -12.24
C CYS A 244 -6.40 -1.91 -11.63
N ALA A 245 -5.66 -0.80 -11.64
CA ALA A 245 -4.33 -0.72 -11.04
C ALA A 245 -4.38 -1.01 -9.53
N THR A 246 -5.33 -0.42 -8.83
CA THR A 246 -5.52 -0.61 -7.37
C THR A 246 -6.00 -2.02 -7.05
N CYS A 247 -6.94 -2.58 -7.83
CA CYS A 247 -7.32 -3.99 -7.70
C CYS A 247 -6.14 -4.92 -7.96
N LEU A 248 -5.29 -4.63 -8.94
CA LEU A 248 -4.11 -5.46 -9.20
C LEU A 248 -3.11 -5.43 -8.03
N GLU A 249 -2.91 -4.27 -7.39
CA GLU A 249 -2.06 -4.17 -6.19
C GLU A 249 -2.61 -4.96 -5.01
N LEU A 250 -3.91 -4.82 -4.73
CA LEU A 250 -4.58 -5.60 -3.70
C LEU A 250 -4.49 -7.10 -3.97
N GLY A 251 -4.78 -7.51 -5.21
CA GLY A 251 -4.69 -8.89 -5.63
C GLY A 251 -3.28 -9.44 -5.50
N ARG A 252 -2.26 -8.68 -5.92
CA ARG A 252 -0.84 -9.04 -5.73
C ARG A 252 -0.51 -9.24 -4.26
N LYS A 253 -0.84 -8.26 -3.41
CA LYS A 253 -0.57 -8.32 -1.97
C LYS A 253 -1.25 -9.55 -1.33
N TYR A 254 -2.52 -9.76 -1.65
CA TYR A 254 -3.28 -10.91 -1.15
C TYR A 254 -2.62 -12.22 -1.57
N VAL A 255 -2.28 -12.39 -2.85
CA VAL A 255 -1.66 -13.63 -3.34
C VAL A 255 -0.27 -13.85 -2.72
N GLU A 256 0.58 -12.82 -2.63
CA GLU A 256 1.92 -12.95 -2.04
C GLU A 256 1.88 -13.22 -0.53
N GLU A 257 0.90 -12.67 0.20
CA GLU A 257 0.78 -12.89 1.66
C GLU A 257 -0.01 -14.16 2.02
N LYS A 258 -1.01 -14.51 1.21
CA LYS A 258 -2.01 -15.54 1.54
C LYS A 258 -1.95 -16.76 0.64
N LEU A 259 -1.42 -16.68 -0.57
CA LEU A 259 -1.44 -17.79 -1.53
C LEU A 259 -0.05 -18.12 -2.10
N ASP A 260 0.98 -17.90 -1.29
CA ASP A 260 2.37 -18.20 -1.60
C ASP A 260 2.85 -19.44 -0.84
N PHE A 261 3.30 -20.45 -1.57
CA PHE A 261 3.58 -21.81 -1.10
C PHE A 261 4.94 -22.31 -1.60
N ASP A 262 5.43 -23.39 -1.01
CA ASP A 262 6.64 -24.11 -1.45
C ASP A 262 6.24 -25.44 -2.11
N PHE A 263 6.96 -25.83 -3.16
CA PHE A 263 6.82 -27.10 -3.88
C PHE A 263 8.22 -27.65 -4.17
N TYR A 264 8.66 -28.66 -3.42
CA TYR A 264 10.01 -29.26 -3.55
C TYR A 264 11.16 -28.23 -3.70
N GLY A 265 11.15 -27.18 -2.88
CA GLY A 265 12.19 -26.12 -2.91
C GLY A 265 11.96 -25.03 -3.96
N PHE A 266 10.84 -25.05 -4.69
CA PHE A 266 10.39 -23.97 -5.55
C PHE A 266 9.23 -23.21 -4.91
N ARG A 267 9.34 -21.89 -4.85
CA ARG A 267 8.23 -21.03 -4.43
C ARG A 267 7.24 -20.88 -5.57
N TYR A 268 5.95 -20.91 -5.25
CA TYR A 268 4.90 -20.63 -6.22
C TYR A 268 3.74 -19.82 -5.63
N LEU A 269 3.19 -18.95 -6.45
CA LEU A 269 1.93 -18.28 -6.17
C LEU A 269 0.77 -19.10 -6.74
N PHE A 270 -0.20 -19.42 -5.90
CA PHE A 270 -1.46 -20.05 -6.28
C PHE A 270 -2.51 -18.99 -6.60
N ILE A 271 -2.95 -18.93 -7.85
CA ILE A 271 -3.82 -17.85 -8.35
C ILE A 271 -5.13 -18.46 -8.88
N PRO A 272 -6.21 -18.44 -8.08
CA PRO A 272 -7.51 -18.97 -8.51
C PRO A 272 -8.09 -18.12 -9.65
N LYS A 273 -8.64 -18.80 -10.66
CA LYS A 273 -9.28 -18.20 -11.83
C LYS A 273 -10.63 -18.85 -12.07
N LEU A 274 -11.72 -18.10 -11.94
CA LEU A 274 -13.05 -18.62 -12.27
C LEU A 274 -13.15 -19.06 -13.73
N THR A 275 -13.84 -20.17 -13.96
CA THR A 275 -14.15 -20.69 -15.30
C THR A 275 -15.56 -20.32 -15.76
N VAL A 276 -16.50 -20.11 -14.85
CA VAL A 276 -17.91 -19.71 -15.13
C VAL A 276 -18.40 -18.82 -13.97
N LYS A 277 -19.66 -18.34 -13.98
CA LYS A 277 -20.42 -17.55 -12.97
C LYS A 277 -20.38 -18.08 -11.51
N GLY A 278 -19.28 -18.64 -11.04
CA GLY A 278 -19.03 -18.97 -9.64
C GLY A 278 -18.73 -17.72 -8.84
N ASP A 279 -18.80 -17.85 -7.53
CA ASP A 279 -18.46 -16.79 -6.60
C ASP A 279 -16.96 -16.84 -6.28
N TYR A 280 -16.23 -15.76 -6.55
CA TYR A 280 -14.82 -15.67 -6.14
C TYR A 280 -14.70 -15.71 -4.62
N ASP A 281 -15.74 -15.24 -3.92
CA ASP A 281 -15.80 -15.16 -2.48
C ASP A 281 -15.85 -16.57 -1.88
N GLU A 282 -16.61 -17.50 -2.48
CA GLU A 282 -16.64 -18.92 -2.08
C GLU A 282 -15.25 -19.58 -2.17
N ILE A 283 -14.53 -19.36 -3.27
CA ILE A 283 -13.19 -19.95 -3.47
C ILE A 283 -12.19 -19.38 -2.47
N LEU A 284 -12.19 -18.07 -2.29
CA LEU A 284 -11.23 -17.41 -1.41
C LEU A 284 -11.53 -17.75 0.07
N ASN A 285 -12.80 -17.93 0.44
CA ASN A 285 -13.18 -18.47 1.74
C ASN A 285 -12.66 -19.89 1.96
N ILE A 286 -12.80 -20.79 0.97
CA ILE A 286 -12.22 -22.16 1.05
C ILE A 286 -10.70 -22.10 1.30
N LEU A 287 -9.98 -21.23 0.58
CA LEU A 287 -8.53 -21.07 0.74
C LEU A 287 -8.14 -20.44 2.09
N GLU A 288 -8.97 -19.55 2.63
CA GLU A 288 -8.75 -18.93 3.93
C GLU A 288 -9.01 -19.88 5.10
N ASP A 289 -10.09 -20.65 5.02
CA ASP A 289 -10.45 -21.63 6.04
C ASP A 289 -9.41 -22.73 6.13
N TYR A 290 -8.89 -23.22 4.99
CA TYR A 290 -7.71 -24.07 4.97
C TYR A 290 -6.54 -23.46 5.76
N LYS A 291 -6.22 -22.17 5.54
CA LYS A 291 -5.13 -21.52 6.27
C LYS A 291 -5.39 -21.39 7.77
N LYS A 292 -6.64 -21.26 8.21
CA LYS A 292 -7.01 -21.29 9.63
C LYS A 292 -6.83 -22.68 10.21
N GLU A 293 -7.29 -23.72 9.52
CA GLU A 293 -7.14 -25.12 9.93
C GLU A 293 -5.66 -25.52 10.08
N VAL A 294 -4.81 -25.16 9.11
CA VAL A 294 -3.37 -25.42 9.19
C VAL A 294 -2.71 -24.68 10.35
N LYS A 295 -3.10 -23.43 10.63
CA LYS A 295 -2.58 -22.67 11.77
C LYS A 295 -2.95 -23.30 13.11
N LEU A 296 -4.19 -23.75 13.27
CA LEU A 296 -4.67 -24.44 14.48
C LEU A 296 -3.92 -25.77 14.68
N ASN A 297 -3.66 -26.51 13.60
CA ASN A 297 -2.98 -27.80 13.65
C ASN A 297 -1.45 -27.70 13.76
N ARG A 298 -0.85 -26.53 13.52
CA ARG A 298 0.61 -26.32 13.57
C ARG A 298 1.22 -26.41 14.97
N GLU A 299 0.47 -26.11 16.03
CA GLU A 299 0.93 -26.35 17.42
C GLU A 299 1.12 -27.86 17.72
N VAL A 300 0.52 -28.74 16.91
CA VAL A 300 0.58 -30.21 17.07
C VAL A 300 1.45 -30.88 15.98
N ARG A 301 1.70 -30.23 14.84
CA ARG A 301 2.34 -30.82 13.64
C ARG A 301 3.78 -30.38 13.36
N SER A 302 4.63 -30.23 14.38
CA SER A 302 6.06 -30.00 14.15
C SER A 302 6.81 -31.21 13.55
N GLN A 303 6.13 -32.29 13.14
CA GLN A 303 6.79 -33.52 12.66
C GLN A 303 6.28 -34.13 11.34
N ILE A 304 5.25 -33.62 10.64
CA ILE A 304 4.75 -34.33 9.44
C ILE A 304 4.36 -33.37 8.30
N THR A 305 5.18 -33.38 7.25
CA THR A 305 5.01 -32.89 5.86
C THR A 305 4.88 -31.38 5.60
N SER A 306 5.67 -30.93 4.60
CA SER A 306 5.60 -29.64 3.90
C SER A 306 4.14 -29.23 3.62
N ASP A 307 3.80 -27.96 3.87
CA ASP A 307 2.48 -27.32 3.66
C ASP A 307 1.85 -27.58 2.27
N GLU A 308 2.66 -28.07 1.32
CA GLU A 308 2.37 -28.36 -0.10
C GLU A 308 1.24 -29.37 -0.34
N ASN A 309 1.31 -30.54 0.29
CA ASN A 309 0.38 -31.64 0.01
C ASN A 309 -1.03 -31.35 0.51
N GLU A 310 -1.16 -30.48 1.51
CA GLU A 310 -2.45 -30.29 2.18
C GLU A 310 -3.35 -29.36 1.34
N ILE A 311 -2.87 -28.19 0.90
CA ILE A 311 -3.70 -27.27 0.10
C ILE A 311 -4.17 -27.89 -1.22
N LEU A 312 -3.26 -28.55 -1.95
CA LEU A 312 -3.61 -29.15 -3.25
C LEU A 312 -4.63 -30.27 -3.07
N ARG A 313 -4.53 -31.08 -2.01
CA ARG A 313 -5.53 -32.11 -1.67
C ARG A 313 -6.87 -31.51 -1.24
N HIS A 314 -6.86 -30.38 -0.54
CA HIS A 314 -8.10 -29.67 -0.20
C HIS A 314 -8.78 -29.16 -1.47
N VAL A 315 -8.05 -28.43 -2.30
CA VAL A 315 -8.55 -27.91 -3.59
C VAL A 315 -8.98 -29.06 -4.51
N ALA A 316 -8.29 -30.21 -4.51
CA ALA A 316 -8.62 -31.32 -5.39
C ALA A 316 -9.97 -32.00 -5.10
N LYS A 317 -10.55 -31.77 -3.91
CA LYS A 317 -11.90 -32.22 -3.53
C LYS A 317 -13.00 -31.30 -4.06
N GLU A 318 -12.64 -30.09 -4.48
CA GLU A 318 -13.58 -29.10 -4.99
C GLU A 318 -14.10 -29.46 -6.39
N ARG A 319 -15.30 -28.96 -6.70
CA ARG A 319 -15.87 -29.09 -8.04
C ARG A 319 -15.07 -28.22 -9.04
N ASN A 320 -15.12 -28.58 -10.31
CA ASN A 320 -14.41 -27.89 -11.40
C ASN A 320 -15.06 -26.54 -11.83
N PHE A 321 -15.54 -25.74 -10.87
CA PHE A 321 -16.14 -24.42 -11.12
C PHE A 321 -15.11 -23.27 -11.17
N PHE A 322 -13.84 -23.59 -10.92
CA PHE A 322 -12.70 -22.72 -11.11
C PHE A 322 -11.49 -23.50 -11.65
N ASN A 323 -10.51 -22.75 -12.14
CA ASN A 323 -9.19 -23.22 -12.51
C ASN A 323 -8.14 -22.59 -11.60
N ASN A 324 -6.99 -23.24 -11.51
CA ASN A 324 -5.85 -22.80 -10.74
C ASN A 324 -4.71 -22.45 -11.68
N ASN A 325 -4.11 -21.27 -11.47
CA ASN A 325 -2.84 -20.95 -12.10
C ASN A 325 -1.72 -21.01 -11.06
N PHE A 326 -0.58 -21.55 -11.47
CA PHE A 326 0.61 -21.70 -10.65
C PHE A 326 1.72 -20.86 -11.25
N LEU A 327 2.16 -19.83 -10.52
CA LEU A 327 3.29 -19.01 -10.91
C LEU A 327 4.49 -19.37 -10.04
N PHE A 328 5.35 -20.26 -10.54
CA PHE A 328 6.62 -20.58 -9.91
C PHE A 328 7.61 -19.45 -10.12
N TYR A 329 8.27 -19.04 -9.05
CA TYR A 329 9.13 -17.87 -9.09
C TYR A 329 10.34 -17.99 -8.15
N LYS A 330 11.32 -17.12 -8.37
CA LYS A 330 12.42 -16.88 -7.42
C LYS A 330 12.68 -15.39 -7.31
N ILE A 331 13.10 -14.96 -6.12
CA ILE A 331 13.57 -13.60 -5.89
C ILE A 331 15.10 -13.64 -5.80
N GLU A 332 15.77 -13.03 -6.76
CA GLU A 332 17.23 -12.90 -6.78
C GLU A 332 17.60 -11.42 -6.85
N GLN A 333 18.39 -10.92 -5.89
CA GLN A 333 18.80 -9.51 -5.83
C GLN A 333 17.62 -8.52 -5.92
N SER A 334 16.50 -8.85 -5.25
CA SER A 334 15.23 -8.08 -5.30
C SER A 334 14.50 -8.10 -6.66
N ALA A 335 14.96 -8.87 -7.64
CA ALA A 335 14.26 -9.07 -8.90
C ALA A 335 13.35 -10.31 -8.81
N PHE A 336 12.07 -10.12 -9.13
CA PHE A 336 11.10 -11.21 -9.27
C PHE A 336 11.32 -11.93 -10.62
N ARG A 337 11.76 -13.18 -10.59
CA ARG A 337 11.98 -14.01 -11.79
C ARG A 337 10.93 -15.10 -11.86
N ILE A 338 10.17 -15.12 -12.96
CA ILE A 338 9.22 -16.19 -13.27
C ILE A 338 10.02 -17.41 -13.75
N LEU A 339 9.85 -18.55 -13.09
CA LEU A 339 10.47 -19.82 -13.45
C LEU A 339 9.55 -20.62 -14.38
N LEU A 340 8.27 -20.72 -14.02
CA LEU A 340 7.27 -21.45 -14.77
C LEU A 340 5.89 -20.85 -14.47
N PHE A 341 5.06 -20.75 -15.50
CA PHE A 341 3.66 -20.38 -15.33
C PHE A 341 2.77 -21.46 -15.93
N ILE A 342 2.00 -22.14 -15.08
CA ILE A 342 1.04 -23.16 -15.48
C ILE A 342 -0.35 -22.55 -15.35
N GLU A 343 -1.10 -22.46 -16.45
CA GLU A 343 -2.45 -21.91 -16.47
C GLU A 343 -3.52 -22.99 -16.56
N GLY A 344 -4.68 -22.74 -15.95
CA GLY A 344 -5.89 -23.49 -16.26
C GLY A 344 -5.98 -24.88 -15.65
N VAL A 345 -5.35 -25.13 -14.49
CA VAL A 345 -5.38 -26.44 -13.85
C VAL A 345 -6.69 -26.63 -13.07
N LEU A 346 -7.54 -27.54 -13.52
CA LEU A 346 -8.78 -27.89 -12.83
C LEU A 346 -8.52 -28.53 -11.46
N PRO A 347 -9.35 -28.26 -10.44
CA PRO A 347 -9.34 -28.97 -9.15
C PRO A 347 -9.18 -30.49 -9.30
N SER A 348 -9.98 -31.13 -10.16
CA SER A 348 -9.94 -32.57 -10.34
C SER A 348 -8.61 -33.11 -10.88
N ARG A 349 -7.74 -32.27 -11.46
CA ARG A 349 -6.41 -32.64 -11.96
C ARG A 349 -5.31 -32.55 -10.89
N LEU A 350 -5.66 -32.10 -9.69
CA LEU A 350 -4.76 -32.03 -8.55
C LEU A 350 -4.82 -33.29 -7.66
N ASN A 351 -5.75 -34.22 -7.94
CA ASN A 351 -5.77 -35.53 -7.33
C ASN A 351 -4.66 -36.38 -7.93
N ALA A 352 -3.65 -36.72 -7.12
CA ALA A 352 -2.64 -37.74 -7.41
C ALA A 352 -2.95 -39.00 -6.61
#